data_AF-A0A3C1LGN1-F1
#
_entry.id   AF-A0A3C1LGN1-F1
#
_cell.length_a   1.000
_cell.length_b   1.000
_cell.length_c   1.000
_cell.angle_alpha   90.00
_cell.angle_beta   90.00
_cell.angle_gamma   90.00
#
_symmetry.space_group_name_H-M   'P 1'
#
loop_
_entity.id
_entity.type
_entity.pdbx_description
1 polymer ?
#
loop_
_entity_poly.entity_id
_entity_poly.type
_entity_poly.pdbx_seq_one_letter_code
_entity_poly.pdbx_strand_id
1 'polypeptide(L)'
;MHAQLLYQNNAFSIYSNKVVQGSNVAMAHSPTYLSSNYKSPANSQFSRLISFKFSINEKDNELPIGVNHWVLIDTEHQSPIIKFGATP
;
A
#
# COMPACT_ATOMS: atom_id res chain seq x y z
N MET A 1 19.54 -24.16 7.77
CA MET A 1 18.38 -25.02 8.05
C MET A 1 17.67 -25.28 6.74
N HIS A 2 17.44 -26.55 6.39
CA HIS A 2 16.71 -26.90 5.16
C HIS A 2 15.20 -26.82 5.42
N ALA A 3 14.46 -26.22 4.49
CA ALA A 3 13.00 -26.13 4.57
C ALA A 3 12.38 -27.50 4.25
N GLN A 4 11.76 -28.14 5.24
CA GLN A 4 11.13 -29.45 5.08
C GLN A 4 9.76 -29.29 4.42
N LEU A 5 9.48 -30.04 3.36
CA LEU A 5 8.14 -30.09 2.76
C LEU A 5 7.18 -30.81 3.73
N LEU A 6 6.10 -30.13 4.10
CA LEU A 6 5.07 -30.64 5.00
C LEU A 6 3.83 -31.12 4.24
N TYR A 7 3.47 -30.40 3.17
CA TYR A 7 2.29 -30.70 2.36
C TYR A 7 2.42 -30.14 0.94
N GLN A 8 1.84 -30.83 -0.03
CA GLN A 8 1.79 -30.38 -1.42
C GLN A 8 0.49 -30.82 -2.10
N ASN A 9 -0.08 -29.93 -2.90
CA ASN A 9 -1.12 -30.23 -3.88
C ASN A 9 -0.88 -29.41 -5.17
N ASN A 10 -1.85 -29.46 -6.09
CA ASN A 10 -1.77 -28.75 -7.36
C ASN A 10 -1.81 -27.22 -7.24
N ALA A 11 -2.35 -26.67 -6.15
CA ALA A 11 -2.51 -25.24 -5.94
C ALA A 11 -1.33 -24.63 -5.16
N PHE A 12 -0.79 -25.33 -4.16
CA PHE A 12 0.26 -24.80 -3.30
C PHE A 12 1.11 -25.89 -2.63
N SER A 13 2.25 -25.46 -2.05
CA SER A 13 3.14 -26.29 -1.24
C SER A 13 3.46 -25.59 0.08
N ILE A 14 3.39 -26.32 1.18
CA ILE A 14 3.72 -25.86 2.53
C ILE A 14 5.03 -26.50 2.95
N TYR A 15 5.98 -25.67 3.37
CA TYR A 15 7.23 -26.05 3.97
C TYR A 15 7.26 -25.59 5.44
N SER A 16 8.21 -26.10 6.21
CA SER A 16 8.38 -25.73 7.62
C SER A 16 8.53 -24.24 7.88
N ASN A 17 9.00 -23.46 6.90
CA ASN A 17 9.19 -22.01 7.02
C ASN A 17 8.64 -21.17 5.85
N LYS A 18 7.94 -21.77 4.89
CA LYS A 18 7.40 -21.01 3.75
C LYS A 18 6.18 -21.68 3.12
N VAL A 19 5.37 -20.89 2.44
CA VAL A 19 4.29 -21.34 1.55
C VAL A 19 4.58 -20.85 0.15
N VAL A 20 4.43 -21.72 -0.84
CA VAL A 20 4.63 -21.42 -2.27
C VAL A 20 3.33 -21.67 -3.02
N GLN A 21 2.83 -20.67 -3.74
CA GLN A 21 1.64 -20.72 -4.59
C GLN A 21 1.94 -20.06 -5.93
N GLY A 22 2.25 -20.87 -6.96
CA GLY A 22 2.70 -20.37 -8.26
C GLY A 22 3.98 -19.53 -8.12
N SER A 23 3.93 -18.27 -8.57
CA SER A 23 5.04 -17.32 -8.43
C SER A 23 5.09 -16.63 -7.05
N ASN A 24 4.07 -16.83 -6.20
CA ASN A 24 3.98 -16.19 -4.90
C ASN A 24 4.63 -17.07 -3.82
N VAL A 25 5.38 -16.44 -2.92
CA VAL A 25 6.09 -17.05 -1.80
C VAL A 25 5.89 -16.18 -0.56
N ALA A 26 5.43 -16.80 0.52
CA ALA A 26 5.46 -16.24 1.86
C ALA A 26 6.47 -17.03 2.70
N MET A 27 7.40 -16.35 3.37
CA MET A 27 8.49 -16.95 4.15
C MET A 27 8.53 -16.38 5.57
N ALA A 28 8.53 -17.27 6.55
CA ALA A 28 8.80 -16.98 7.95
C ALA A 28 10.32 -17.09 8.21
N HIS A 29 10.94 -15.96 8.55
CA HIS A 29 12.37 -15.88 8.88
C HIS A 29 12.62 -16.13 10.36
N SER A 30 11.66 -15.78 11.21
CA SER A 30 11.65 -16.02 12.66
C SER A 30 10.19 -16.12 13.16
N PRO A 31 9.95 -16.44 14.45
CA PRO A 31 8.60 -16.41 15.03
C PRO A 31 7.89 -15.04 14.94
N THR A 32 8.63 -13.95 14.68
CA THR A 32 8.11 -12.57 14.64
C THR A 32 8.40 -11.84 13.34
N TYR A 33 9.08 -12.46 12.37
CA TYR A 33 9.42 -11.84 11.09
C TYR A 33 8.97 -12.71 9.91
N LEU A 34 8.07 -12.15 9.10
CA LEU A 34 7.52 -12.75 7.90
C LEU A 34 7.69 -11.81 6.71
N SER A 35 7.96 -12.37 5.53
CA SER A 35 8.00 -11.64 4.25
C SER A 35 7.15 -12.36 3.21
N SER A 36 6.55 -11.61 2.28
CA SER A 36 5.76 -12.16 1.18
C SER A 36 5.98 -11.33 -0.09
N ASN A 37 6.05 -11.98 -1.24
CA ASN A 37 6.10 -11.31 -2.53
C ASN A 37 4.70 -11.13 -3.17
N TYR A 38 3.62 -11.52 -2.47
CA TYR A 38 2.26 -11.39 -2.97
C TYR A 38 1.91 -9.93 -3.22
N LYS A 39 1.46 -9.63 -4.43
CA LYS A 39 0.95 -8.30 -4.81
C LYS A 39 -0.57 -8.36 -4.85
N SER A 40 -1.23 -7.60 -3.98
CA SER A 40 -2.69 -7.52 -3.96
C SER A 40 -3.21 -6.99 -5.30
N PRO A 41 -4.16 -7.67 -5.97
CA PRO A 41 -4.83 -7.14 -7.15
C PRO A 41 -5.50 -5.79 -6.90
N ALA A 42 -5.93 -5.51 -5.66
CA ALA A 42 -6.53 -4.23 -5.29
C ALA A 42 -5.58 -3.04 -5.52
N ASN A 43 -4.27 -3.23 -5.37
CA ASN A 43 -3.27 -2.18 -5.64
C ASN A 43 -3.20 -1.80 -7.13
N SER A 44 -3.70 -2.65 -8.03
CA SER A 44 -3.80 -2.32 -9.46
C SER A 44 -5.10 -1.58 -9.81
N GLN A 45 -6.11 -1.65 -8.94
CA GLN A 45 -7.43 -1.13 -9.22
C GLN A 45 -7.65 0.30 -8.70
N PHE A 46 -6.99 0.66 -7.60
CA PHE A 46 -7.11 1.98 -7.01
C PHE A 46 -5.79 2.74 -7.11
N SER A 47 -5.87 3.97 -7.62
CA SER A 47 -4.72 4.88 -7.60
C SER A 47 -4.34 5.17 -6.15
N ARG A 48 -3.04 5.12 -5.88
CA ARG A 48 -2.45 5.53 -4.59
C ARG A 48 -2.37 7.05 -4.46
N LEU A 49 -2.68 7.77 -5.53
CA LEU A 49 -2.65 9.23 -5.59
C LEU A 49 -3.99 9.78 -5.11
N ILE A 50 -3.97 10.44 -3.97
CA ILE A 50 -5.11 11.18 -3.43
C ILE A 50 -5.00 12.63 -3.90
N SER A 51 -6.03 13.09 -4.63
CA SER A 51 -6.20 14.50 -5.00
C SER A 51 -7.28 15.12 -4.13
N PHE A 52 -6.99 16.25 -3.47
CA PHE A 52 -7.95 16.93 -2.61
C PHE A 52 -7.76 18.44 -2.58
N LYS A 53 -8.77 19.12 -2.06
CA LYS A 53 -8.80 20.57 -1.83
C LYS A 53 -9.72 20.87 -0.66
N PHE A 54 -9.42 21.93 0.08
CA PHE A 54 -10.29 22.41 1.15
C PHE A 54 -11.14 23.59 0.70
N SER A 55 -12.34 23.66 1.27
CA SER A 55 -13.24 24.79 1.11
C SER A 55 -13.75 25.20 2.49
N ILE A 56 -13.69 26.49 2.79
CA ILE A 56 -14.40 27.05 3.95
C ILE A 56 -15.83 27.34 3.51
N ASN A 57 -16.80 26.72 4.20
CA ASN A 57 -18.23 26.89 3.97
C ASN A 57 -18.67 26.65 2.51
N GLU A 58 -18.01 25.73 1.80
CA GLU A 58 -18.28 25.34 0.40
C GLU A 58 -18.15 26.47 -0.64
N LYS A 59 -17.63 27.64 -0.25
CA LYS A 59 -17.55 28.82 -1.11
C LYS A 59 -16.14 29.36 -1.24
N ASP A 60 -15.40 29.39 -0.13
CA ASP A 60 -14.04 29.89 -0.12
C ASP A 60 -13.09 28.72 -0.37
N ASN A 61 -12.76 28.48 -1.63
CA ASN A 61 -11.83 27.42 -1.99
C ASN A 61 -10.41 27.88 -1.72
N GLU A 62 -9.66 27.02 -1.03
CA GLU A 62 -8.26 27.28 -0.68
C GLU A 62 -7.35 27.43 -1.91
N LEU A 63 -7.64 26.69 -2.99
CA LEU A 63 -6.86 26.69 -4.23
C LEU A 63 -7.69 27.09 -5.46
N PRO A 64 -7.06 27.76 -6.46
CA PRO A 64 -7.68 28.07 -7.75
C PRO A 64 -8.23 26.85 -8.48
N ILE A 65 -9.13 27.07 -9.43
CA ILE A 65 -9.64 26.02 -10.31
C ILE A 65 -8.48 25.30 -11.03
N GLY A 66 -8.53 23.97 -11.08
CA GLY A 66 -7.50 23.14 -11.71
C GLY A 66 -6.26 22.85 -10.86
N VAL A 67 -6.10 23.49 -9.70
CA VAL A 67 -4.99 23.21 -8.75
C VAL A 67 -5.51 22.38 -7.59
N ASN A 68 -4.80 21.29 -7.24
CA ASN A 68 -5.14 20.42 -6.12
C ASN A 68 -3.88 20.09 -5.30
N HIS A 69 -4.10 19.70 -4.05
CA HIS A 69 -3.10 18.98 -3.28
C HIS A 69 -3.05 17.53 -3.72
N TRP A 70 -1.86 16.95 -3.67
CA TRP A 70 -1.60 15.58 -4.08
C TRP A 70 -0.80 14.88 -2.98
N VAL A 71 -1.25 13.70 -2.59
CA VAL A 71 -0.49 12.82 -1.69
C VAL A 71 -0.42 11.45 -2.35
N LEU A 72 0.81 10.93 -2.48
CA LEU A 72 1.05 9.58 -2.96
C LEU A 72 1.20 8.65 -1.76
N ILE A 73 0.22 7.78 -1.54
CA ILE A 73 0.23 6.84 -0.43
C ILE A 73 1.19 5.69 -0.74
N ASP A 74 2.47 5.90 -0.44
CA ASP A 74 3.51 4.89 -0.46
C ASP A 74 4.26 4.80 0.86
N THR A 75 5.36 5.56 0.95
CA THR A 75 6.06 5.79 2.21
C THR A 75 5.39 6.90 3.03
N GLU A 76 4.64 7.78 2.36
CA GLU A 76 3.93 8.90 2.98
C GLU A 76 2.54 8.47 3.43
N HIS A 77 2.19 8.86 4.66
CA HIS A 77 0.91 8.54 5.29
C HIS A 77 0.16 9.79 5.75
N GLN A 78 0.74 10.98 5.53
CA GLN A 78 0.24 12.26 6.03
C GLN A 78 0.53 13.35 5.00
N SER A 79 -0.40 14.30 4.81
CA SER A 79 -0.11 15.52 4.05
C SER A 79 0.72 16.49 4.89
N PRO A 80 1.45 17.43 4.25
CA PRO A 80 1.97 18.60 4.95
C PRO A 80 0.84 19.39 5.64
N ILE A 81 1.21 20.22 6.62
CA ILE A 81 0.29 21.20 7.21
C ILE A 81 0.02 22.28 6.16
N ILE A 82 -1.24 22.44 5.78
CA ILE A 82 -1.68 23.43 4.79
C ILE A 82 -2.25 24.64 5.54
N LYS A 83 -1.70 25.83 5.27
CA LYS A 83 -2.18 27.09 5.86
C LYS A 83 -3.11 27.79 4.88
N PHE A 84 -4.36 27.96 5.28
CA PHE A 84 -5.37 28.65 4.49
C PHE A 84 -4.98 30.12 4.24
N GLY A 85 -5.13 30.59 2.99
CA GLY A 85 -4.84 31.96 2.59
C GLY A 85 -3.36 32.29 2.42
N ALA A 86 -2.46 31.31 2.55
CA ALA A 86 -1.08 31.46 2.09
C ALA A 86 -1.03 31.26 0.56
N THR A 87 -0.27 32.10 -0.14
CA THR A 87 0.03 31.86 -1.55
C THR A 87 0.91 30.59 -1.68
N PRO A 88 0.60 29.67 -2.62
CA PRO A 88 1.41 28.47 -2.85
C PRO A 88 2.86 28.77 -3.20
#